data_AF-A0AAD5GLS2-F1
#
_entry.id   AF-A0AAD5GLS2-F1
#
_cell.length_a   1.000
_cell.length_b   1.000
_cell.length_c   1.000
_cell.angle_alpha   90.00
_cell.angle_beta   90.00
_cell.angle_gamma   90.00
#
_symmetry.space_group_name_H-M   'P 1'
#
loop_
_entity.id
_entity.type
_entity.pdbx_description
1 polymer ?
#
loop_
_entity_poly.entity_id
_entity_poly.type
_entity_poly.pdbx_seq_one_letter_code
_entity_poly.pdbx_strand_id
1 'polypeptide(L)'
;MRKGKGKGKGKGKRRVPEVLWKVFGKRAQRLGEALLSLIPCGSMSFLLRQDDPSDYRTLLNHCFIVFSHTSTPPPFHYHYHSPPPPPRYTQIQLVSKTIQILLSDDPSTNNLICTAYNKHTRSSPVLQALSSSSWNLLLTRVGDDLMVHLLKYSSIFVPLNTNKHQQVAGFPITHLCWQHLKHISHSNNNNNNHRHSDSETFHGHSTTHVHLSQNTQQNGVLSRKRLRSHACRRKRKRSKLSSHYICATKTSLPDKVAEVNGGD
;
A
#
# COMPACT_ATOMS: atom_id res chain seq x y z
N MET A 1 -47.78 -23.33 -20.51
CA MET A 1 -47.13 -22.19 -19.82
C MET A 1 -45.77 -22.63 -19.28
N ARG A 2 -44.66 -22.16 -19.88
CA ARG A 2 -43.29 -22.48 -19.44
C ARG A 2 -42.84 -21.45 -18.40
N LYS A 3 -42.53 -21.91 -17.17
CA LYS A 3 -41.97 -21.08 -16.09
C LYS A 3 -40.53 -20.68 -16.42
N GLY A 4 -40.29 -19.39 -16.63
CA GLY A 4 -38.96 -18.82 -16.75
C GLY A 4 -38.27 -18.76 -15.38
N LYS A 5 -37.20 -19.56 -15.21
CA LYS A 5 -36.30 -19.44 -14.06
C LYS A 5 -35.40 -18.21 -14.25
N GLY A 6 -35.65 -17.16 -13.46
CA GLY A 6 -34.76 -16.01 -13.34
C GLY A 6 -33.42 -16.45 -12.73
N LYS A 7 -32.34 -16.39 -13.51
CA LYS A 7 -30.98 -16.57 -13.01
C LYS A 7 -30.62 -15.37 -12.13
N GLY A 8 -30.53 -15.59 -10.83
CA GLY A 8 -29.95 -14.64 -9.89
C GLY A 8 -28.52 -14.29 -10.32
N LYS A 9 -28.27 -13.02 -10.63
CA LYS A 9 -26.92 -12.48 -10.83
C LYS A 9 -26.19 -12.56 -9.48
N GLY A 10 -25.38 -13.61 -9.30
CA GLY A 10 -24.43 -13.67 -8.21
C GLY A 10 -23.54 -12.43 -8.26
N LYS A 11 -23.57 -11.61 -7.20
CA LYS A 11 -22.69 -10.44 -7.06
C LYS A 11 -21.25 -10.94 -7.07
N GLY A 12 -20.60 -10.84 -8.22
CA GLY A 12 -19.23 -11.31 -8.41
C GLY A 12 -18.32 -10.65 -7.38
N LYS A 13 -17.66 -11.45 -6.54
CA LYS A 13 -16.58 -10.96 -5.68
C LYS A 13 -15.55 -10.30 -6.60
N ARG A 14 -15.54 -8.96 -6.66
CA ARG A 14 -14.51 -8.20 -7.37
C ARG A 14 -13.14 -8.74 -6.98
N ARG A 15 -12.37 -9.18 -7.98
CA ARG A 15 -11.07 -9.78 -7.80
C ARG A 15 -10.06 -8.71 -7.33
N VAL A 16 -9.10 -9.15 -6.54
CA VAL A 16 -7.93 -8.34 -6.17
C VAL A 16 -7.23 -7.86 -7.46
N PRO A 17 -6.79 -6.59 -7.56
CA PRO A 17 -6.03 -6.10 -8.70
C PRO A 17 -4.87 -7.02 -9.06
N GLU A 18 -4.65 -7.27 -10.35
CA GLU A 18 -3.69 -8.28 -10.81
C GLU A 18 -2.28 -8.09 -10.25
N VAL A 19 -1.82 -6.84 -10.14
CA VAL A 19 -0.50 -6.53 -9.57
C VAL A 19 -0.41 -6.95 -8.12
N LEU A 20 -1.44 -6.65 -7.31
CA LEU A 20 -1.48 -7.07 -5.91
C LEU A 20 -1.57 -8.59 -5.78
N TRP A 21 -2.34 -9.23 -6.66
CA TRP A 21 -2.43 -10.69 -6.70
C TRP A 21 -1.09 -11.34 -7.06
N LYS A 22 -0.37 -10.81 -8.05
CA LYS A 22 0.93 -11.35 -8.47
C LYS A 22 2.00 -11.22 -7.38
N VAL A 23 1.98 -10.13 -6.61
CA VAL A 23 3.01 -9.86 -5.59
C VAL A 23 2.66 -10.46 -4.23
N PHE A 24 1.39 -10.40 -3.81
CA PHE A 24 0.96 -10.78 -2.47
C PHE A 24 0.04 -12.01 -2.44
N GLY A 25 -0.49 -12.44 -3.58
CA GLY A 25 -1.40 -13.57 -3.69
C GLY A 25 -2.62 -13.42 -2.77
N LYS A 26 -2.88 -14.49 -2.00
CA LYS A 26 -4.01 -14.57 -1.06
C LYS A 26 -3.93 -13.59 0.11
N ARG A 27 -2.76 -12.97 0.34
CA ARG A 27 -2.58 -12.00 1.44
C ARG A 27 -3.19 -10.63 1.15
N ALA A 28 -3.38 -10.29 -0.12
CA ALA A 28 -4.07 -9.07 -0.49
C ALA A 28 -5.57 -9.26 -0.29
N GLN A 29 -6.11 -8.58 0.71
CA GLN A 29 -7.51 -8.66 1.09
C GLN A 29 -8.17 -7.29 1.00
N ARG A 30 -9.50 -7.27 0.89
CA ARG A 30 -10.23 -6.02 1.09
C ARG A 30 -10.17 -5.64 2.55
N LEU A 31 -10.18 -4.33 2.82
CA LEU A 31 -10.12 -3.81 4.18
C LEU A 31 -11.22 -4.41 5.09
N GLY A 32 -12.47 -4.51 4.62
CA GLY A 32 -13.55 -5.10 5.41
C GLY A 32 -13.27 -6.56 5.81
N GLU A 33 -12.91 -7.40 4.84
CA GLU A 33 -12.63 -8.84 5.06
C GLU A 33 -11.43 -9.04 6.01
N ALA A 34 -10.38 -8.24 5.83
CA ALA A 34 -9.22 -8.25 6.68
C ALA A 34 -9.58 -7.91 8.13
N LEU A 35 -10.41 -6.88 8.36
CA LEU A 35 -10.84 -6.49 9.69
C LEU A 35 -11.76 -7.55 10.34
N LEU A 36 -12.64 -8.19 9.58
CA LEU A 36 -13.44 -9.32 10.09
C LEU A 36 -12.56 -10.47 10.59
N SER A 37 -11.43 -10.73 9.91
CA SER A 37 -10.50 -11.78 10.34
C SER A 37 -9.73 -11.43 11.61
N LEU A 38 -9.63 -10.14 11.93
CA LEU A 38 -8.94 -9.65 13.12
C LEU A 38 -9.85 -9.51 14.33
N ILE A 39 -11.12 -9.15 14.14
CA ILE A 39 -12.06 -8.91 15.23
C ILE A 39 -12.71 -10.25 15.63
N PRO A 40 -12.47 -10.77 16.86
CA PRO A 40 -13.12 -11.98 17.33
C PRO A 40 -14.64 -11.81 17.30
N CYS A 41 -15.34 -12.70 16.60
CA CYS A 41 -16.80 -12.64 16.40
C CYS A 41 -17.33 -11.36 15.74
N GLY A 42 -16.49 -10.63 15.01
CA GLY A 42 -16.89 -9.47 14.23
C GLY A 42 -17.91 -9.85 13.15
N SER A 43 -19.14 -9.37 13.28
CA SER A 43 -20.11 -9.42 12.19
C SER A 43 -19.88 -8.25 11.23
N MET A 44 -20.15 -8.46 9.93
CA MET A 44 -20.18 -7.35 8.98
C MET A 44 -21.16 -6.25 9.38
N SER A 45 -22.22 -6.55 10.14
CA SER A 45 -23.15 -5.55 10.66
C SER A 45 -22.51 -4.59 11.66
N PHE A 46 -21.43 -5.01 12.35
CA PHE A 46 -20.66 -4.16 13.26
C PHE A 46 -19.82 -3.14 12.47
N LEU A 47 -19.08 -3.62 11.47
CA LEU A 47 -18.24 -2.76 10.63
C LEU A 47 -19.05 -1.92 9.64
N LEU A 48 -20.16 -2.43 9.14
CA LEU A 48 -20.95 -1.84 8.08
C LEU A 48 -22.45 -1.86 8.42
N ARG A 49 -23.00 -0.68 8.72
CA ARG A 49 -24.43 -0.44 8.93
C ARG A 49 -25.11 -0.08 7.61
N GLN A 50 -26.43 -0.13 7.58
CA GLN A 50 -27.22 0.18 6.37
C GLN A 50 -27.19 1.67 5.99
N ASP A 51 -27.07 2.56 6.97
CA ASP A 51 -27.05 4.00 6.73
C ASP A 51 -25.63 4.57 6.54
N ASP A 52 -24.62 3.69 6.51
CA ASP A 52 -23.25 4.12 6.37
C ASP A 52 -23.01 4.78 4.99
N PRO A 53 -22.26 5.91 4.96
CA PRO A 53 -21.93 6.65 3.76
C PRO A 53 -21.31 5.82 2.63
N SER A 54 -21.54 6.22 1.38
CA SER A 54 -21.06 5.49 0.20
C SER A 54 -19.53 5.51 0.04
N ASP A 55 -18.87 6.57 0.49
CA ASP A 55 -17.41 6.68 0.57
C ASP A 55 -16.84 5.69 1.59
N TYR A 56 -17.49 5.50 2.74
CA TYR A 56 -17.09 4.51 3.73
C TYR A 56 -17.26 3.07 3.22
N ARG A 57 -18.39 2.80 2.55
CA ARG A 57 -18.60 1.52 1.85
C ARG A 57 -17.52 1.27 0.80
N THR A 58 -17.13 2.31 0.08
CA THR A 58 -16.04 2.25 -0.91
C THR A 58 -14.71 1.96 -0.22
N LEU A 59 -14.41 2.61 0.90
CA LEU A 59 -13.23 2.34 1.71
C LEU A 59 -13.16 0.86 2.09
N LEU A 60 -14.21 0.28 2.68
CA LEU A 60 -14.20 -1.13 3.11
C LEU A 60 -14.10 -2.13 1.95
N ASN A 61 -14.72 -1.83 0.81
CA ASN A 61 -14.84 -2.78 -0.31
C ASN A 61 -13.79 -2.62 -1.42
N HIS A 62 -13.13 -1.46 -1.49
CA HIS A 62 -12.21 -1.11 -2.57
C HIS A 62 -10.82 -0.71 -2.10
N CYS A 63 -10.61 -0.49 -0.80
CA CYS A 63 -9.28 -0.45 -0.22
C CYS A 63 -8.75 -1.87 -0.05
N PHE A 64 -7.51 -2.09 -0.48
CA PHE A 64 -6.82 -3.35 -0.26
C PHE A 64 -5.75 -3.19 0.81
N ILE A 65 -5.60 -4.22 1.62
CA ILE A 65 -4.64 -4.29 2.71
C ILE A 65 -3.85 -5.59 2.62
N VAL A 66 -2.57 -5.52 3.00
CA VAL A 66 -1.68 -6.67 3.14
C VAL A 66 -0.96 -6.56 4.48
N PHE A 67 -1.23 -7.47 5.42
CA PHE A 67 -0.50 -7.52 6.69
C PHE A 67 0.92 -8.06 6.50
N SER A 68 1.87 -7.51 7.26
CA SER A 68 3.19 -8.09 7.41
C SER A 68 3.08 -9.46 8.11
N HIS A 69 3.83 -10.46 7.64
CA HIS A 69 3.81 -11.81 8.22
C HIS A 69 4.30 -11.89 9.66
N THR A 70 5.00 -10.85 10.12
CA THR A 70 5.65 -10.80 11.42
C THR A 70 4.79 -10.18 12.51
N SER A 71 3.57 -9.74 12.20
CA SER A 71 2.75 -9.00 13.14
C SER A 71 1.56 -9.85 13.60
N THR A 72 1.59 -10.25 14.85
CA THR A 72 0.40 -10.77 15.53
C THR A 72 -0.52 -9.58 15.82
N PRO A 73 -1.81 -9.65 15.46
CA PRO A 73 -2.75 -8.62 15.87
C PRO A 73 -2.76 -8.48 17.40
N PRO A 74 -2.90 -7.26 17.94
CA PRO A 74 -2.99 -7.09 19.38
C PRO A 74 -4.19 -7.88 19.91
N PRO A 75 -4.11 -8.42 21.13
CA PRO A 75 -5.26 -9.07 21.76
C PRO A 75 -6.40 -8.06 21.85
N PHE A 76 -7.42 -8.23 21.00
CA PHE A 76 -8.57 -7.33 20.98
C PHE A 76 -9.50 -7.70 22.14
N HIS A 77 -9.48 -6.86 23.18
CA HIS A 77 -10.41 -6.99 24.28
C HIS A 77 -11.73 -6.27 23.94
N TYR A 78 -12.46 -6.80 22.95
CA TYR A 78 -13.87 -6.43 22.82
C TYR A 78 -14.65 -7.19 23.88
N HIS A 79 -15.14 -6.49 24.90
CA HIS A 79 -16.19 -7.05 25.74
C HIS A 79 -17.40 -7.32 24.84
N TYR A 80 -17.77 -8.60 24.70
CA TYR A 80 -18.76 -9.14 23.75
C TYR A 80 -20.15 -8.46 23.76
N HIS A 81 -20.42 -7.57 24.72
CA HIS A 81 -21.73 -6.97 24.94
C HIS A 81 -21.74 -5.44 25.04
N SER A 82 -20.61 -4.76 24.78
CA SER A 82 -20.57 -3.30 24.83
C SER A 82 -19.99 -2.69 23.55
N PRO A 83 -20.56 -1.59 23.03
CA PRO A 83 -19.94 -0.86 21.93
C PRO A 83 -18.50 -0.47 22.30
N PRO A 84 -17.59 -0.34 21.30
CA PRO A 84 -16.26 0.18 21.57
C PRO A 84 -16.36 1.52 22.28
N PRO A 85 -15.48 1.80 23.26
CA PRO A 85 -15.41 3.12 23.84
C PRO A 85 -15.09 4.15 22.75
N PRO A 86 -15.51 5.42 22.92
CA PRO A 86 -15.14 6.48 22.01
C PRO A 86 -13.61 6.51 21.80
N PRO A 87 -13.14 6.75 20.57
CA PRO A 87 -11.71 6.80 20.29
C PRO A 87 -11.07 7.93 21.09
N ARG A 88 -9.89 7.68 21.69
CA ARG A 88 -9.19 8.69 22.50
C ARG A 88 -8.58 9.78 21.63
N TYR A 89 -8.42 9.51 20.34
CA TYR A 89 -7.82 10.40 19.37
C TYR A 89 -8.73 10.55 18.16
N THR A 90 -8.68 11.72 17.51
CA THR A 90 -9.16 11.84 16.13
C THR A 90 -8.26 11.04 15.19
N GLN A 91 -8.76 10.67 14.01
CA GLN A 91 -7.96 9.91 13.03
C GLN A 91 -6.69 10.66 12.64
N ILE A 92 -6.75 11.97 12.44
CA ILE A 92 -5.57 12.78 12.09
C ILE A 92 -4.52 12.79 13.21
N GLN A 93 -4.96 12.86 14.47
CA GLN A 93 -4.05 12.77 15.62
C GLN A 93 -3.42 11.38 15.70
N LEU A 94 -4.22 10.32 15.53
CA LEU A 94 -3.76 8.94 15.59
C LEU A 94 -2.74 8.65 14.48
N VAL A 95 -3.05 8.97 13.22
CA VAL A 95 -2.13 8.80 12.10
C VAL A 95 -0.86 9.60 12.31
N SER A 96 -0.96 10.86 12.77
CA SER A 96 0.21 11.68 13.07
C SER A 96 1.07 11.11 14.20
N LYS A 97 0.46 10.53 15.25
CA LYS A 97 1.19 9.84 16.32
C LYS A 97 1.86 8.57 15.82
N THR A 98 1.19 7.77 14.99
CA THR A 98 1.78 6.57 14.38
C THR A 98 3.00 6.90 13.51
N ILE A 99 2.94 7.97 12.70
CA ILE A 99 4.10 8.44 11.93
C ILE A 99 5.25 8.81 12.84
N GLN A 100 4.98 9.50 13.95
CA GLN A 100 6.01 9.89 14.92
C GLN A 100 6.64 8.68 15.60
N ILE A 101 5.83 7.71 16.04
CA ILE A 101 6.32 6.45 16.59
C ILE A 101 7.23 5.75 15.57
N LEU A 102 6.78 5.59 14.33
CA LEU A 102 7.58 4.95 13.27
C LEU A 102 8.91 5.65 13.01
N LEU A 103 8.92 6.99 12.95
CA LEU A 103 10.14 7.77 12.74
C LEU A 103 11.08 7.79 13.94
N SER A 104 10.55 7.62 15.15
CA SER A 104 11.34 7.47 16.37
C SER A 104 11.93 6.07 16.51
N ASP A 105 11.14 5.03 16.20
CA ASP A 105 11.56 3.63 16.22
C ASP A 105 12.64 3.37 15.15
N ASP A 106 12.44 3.89 13.94
CA ASP A 106 13.37 3.77 12.81
C ASP A 106 13.35 5.03 11.93
N PRO A 107 14.32 5.95 12.09
CA PRO A 107 14.43 7.15 11.26
C PRO A 107 14.64 6.87 9.76
N SER A 108 15.11 5.66 9.42
CA SER A 108 15.35 5.21 8.04
C SER A 108 14.18 4.42 7.45
N THR A 109 13.04 4.39 8.16
CA THR A 109 11.88 3.59 7.75
C THR A 109 11.43 3.93 6.33
N ASN A 110 11.30 2.90 5.52
CA ASN A 110 10.75 3.02 4.17
C ASN A 110 9.22 2.94 4.15
N ASN A 111 8.56 3.01 5.32
CA ASN A 111 7.10 2.98 5.36
C ASN A 111 6.53 4.24 4.66
N LEU A 112 5.71 4.01 3.64
CA LEU A 112 5.13 5.09 2.83
C LEU A 112 4.29 6.08 3.64
N ILE A 113 3.79 5.67 4.81
CA ILE A 113 3.04 6.57 5.69
C ILE A 113 3.89 7.75 6.20
N CYS A 114 5.20 7.53 6.30
CA CYS A 114 6.18 8.54 6.74
C CYS A 114 6.69 9.41 5.59
N THR A 115 6.38 9.06 4.33
CA THR A 115 6.93 9.75 3.16
C THR A 115 6.39 11.17 3.06
N ALA A 116 7.30 12.14 2.83
CA ALA A 116 6.99 13.56 2.74
C ALA A 116 6.24 14.13 3.97
N TYR A 117 6.39 13.50 5.14
CA TYR A 117 5.87 14.04 6.39
C TYR A 117 6.71 15.22 6.86
N ASN A 118 6.09 16.40 6.89
CA ASN A 118 6.72 17.58 7.45
C ASN A 118 6.49 17.61 8.97
N LYS A 119 7.58 17.48 9.73
CA LYS A 119 7.54 17.47 11.20
C LYS A 119 7.08 18.81 11.79
N HIS A 120 7.40 19.93 11.14
CA HIS A 120 7.07 21.28 11.62
C HIS A 120 5.58 21.58 11.43
N THR A 121 5.05 21.30 10.24
CA THR A 121 3.63 21.56 9.91
C THR A 121 2.72 20.37 10.24
N ARG A 122 3.30 19.26 10.69
CA ARG A 122 2.63 17.98 10.99
C ARG A 122 1.70 17.53 9.87
N SER A 123 2.14 17.65 8.62
CA SER A 123 1.30 17.41 7.45
C SER A 123 2.00 16.56 6.38
N SER A 124 1.20 15.78 5.66
CA SER A 124 1.58 15.09 4.42
C SER A 124 0.32 14.76 3.60
N PRO A 125 0.44 14.55 2.27
CA PRO A 125 -0.69 14.09 1.46
C PRO A 125 -1.28 12.76 1.94
N VAL A 126 -0.41 11.87 2.44
CA VAL A 126 -0.82 10.57 3.00
C VAL A 126 -1.60 10.74 4.30
N LEU A 127 -1.14 11.62 5.19
CA LEU A 127 -1.87 11.95 6.42
C LEU A 127 -3.28 12.43 6.07
N GLN A 128 -3.42 13.32 5.09
CA GLN A 128 -4.73 13.83 4.67
C GLN A 128 -5.61 12.71 4.08
N ALA A 129 -5.05 11.85 3.22
CA ALA A 129 -5.77 10.73 2.63
C ALA A 129 -6.27 9.73 3.70
N LEU A 130 -5.48 9.48 4.74
CA LEU A 130 -5.81 8.59 5.85
C LEU A 130 -6.65 9.25 6.96
N SER A 131 -6.99 10.53 6.81
CA SER A 131 -7.76 11.32 7.79
C SER A 131 -9.15 11.76 7.28
N SER A 132 -9.62 11.17 6.17
CA SER A 132 -10.95 11.47 5.64
C SER A 132 -12.09 11.03 6.59
N SER A 133 -13.31 11.52 6.34
CA SER A 133 -14.54 11.12 7.05
C SER A 133 -14.70 9.59 7.14
N SER A 134 -14.43 8.89 6.05
CA SER A 134 -14.49 7.42 6.00
C SER A 134 -13.51 6.76 6.98
N TRP A 135 -12.29 7.27 7.09
CA TRP A 135 -11.31 6.74 8.04
C TRP A 135 -11.62 7.10 9.50
N ASN A 136 -12.17 8.31 9.73
CA ASN A 136 -12.71 8.68 11.04
C ASN A 136 -13.82 7.72 11.47
N LEU A 137 -14.78 7.42 10.58
CA LEU A 137 -15.83 6.45 10.86
C LEU A 137 -15.25 5.06 11.14
N LEU A 138 -14.26 4.62 10.35
CA LEU A 138 -13.58 3.36 10.60
C LEU A 138 -12.98 3.30 12.01
N LEU A 139 -12.29 4.36 12.43
CA LEU A 139 -11.71 4.47 13.78
C LEU A 139 -12.77 4.28 14.86
N THR A 140 -13.96 4.88 14.71
CA THR A 140 -15.04 4.68 15.71
C THR A 140 -15.54 3.23 15.80
N ARG A 141 -15.37 2.43 14.73
CA ARG A 141 -15.77 1.02 14.72
C ARG A 141 -14.67 0.13 15.26
N VAL A 142 -13.43 0.36 14.87
CA VAL A 142 -12.31 -0.55 15.18
C VAL A 142 -11.50 -0.14 16.42
N GLY A 143 -11.68 1.08 16.90
CA GLY A 143 -10.93 1.62 18.03
C GLY A 143 -9.48 1.95 17.71
N ASP A 144 -8.82 2.60 18.67
CA ASP A 144 -7.46 3.13 18.51
C ASP A 144 -6.44 2.04 18.20
N ASP A 145 -6.46 0.94 18.95
CA ASP A 145 -5.39 -0.07 18.92
C ASP A 145 -5.36 -0.83 17.58
N LEU A 146 -6.53 -1.20 17.04
CA LEU A 146 -6.63 -1.82 15.73
C LEU A 146 -6.26 -0.83 14.61
N MET A 147 -6.64 0.45 14.75
CA MET A 147 -6.24 1.46 13.78
C MET A 147 -4.72 1.65 13.77
N VAL A 148 -4.08 1.75 14.94
CA VAL A 148 -2.61 1.86 15.04
C VAL A 148 -1.93 0.62 14.46
N HIS A 149 -2.42 -0.58 14.79
CA HIS A 149 -1.89 -1.83 14.26
C HIS A 149 -1.96 -1.86 12.73
N LEU A 150 -3.12 -1.48 12.17
CA LEU A 150 -3.33 -1.40 10.74
C LEU A 150 -2.33 -0.44 10.06
N LEU A 151 -2.15 0.76 10.61
CA LEU A 151 -1.24 1.76 10.04
C LEU A 151 0.25 1.36 10.16
N LYS A 152 0.62 0.66 11.25
CA LYS A 152 2.01 0.29 11.53
C LYS A 152 2.46 -0.95 10.74
N TYR A 153 1.59 -1.95 10.62
CA TYR A 153 1.99 -3.30 10.20
C TYR A 153 1.36 -3.77 8.89
N SER A 154 0.73 -2.88 8.13
CA SER A 154 0.13 -3.24 6.85
C SER A 154 0.57 -2.34 5.69
N SER A 155 0.50 -2.92 4.48
CA SER A 155 0.52 -2.14 3.24
C SER A 155 -0.90 -1.82 2.83
N ILE A 156 -1.23 -0.54 2.69
CA ILE A 156 -2.59 -0.05 2.43
C ILE A 156 -2.65 0.56 1.03
N PHE A 157 -3.63 0.13 0.24
CA PHE A 157 -3.85 0.54 -1.14
C PHE A 157 -5.25 1.15 -1.28
N VAL A 158 -5.33 2.48 -1.29
CA VAL A 158 -6.57 3.25 -1.36
C VAL A 158 -6.98 3.45 -2.83
N PRO A 159 -8.27 3.30 -3.18
CA PRO A 159 -8.73 3.58 -4.54
C PRO A 159 -8.61 5.06 -4.89
N LEU A 160 -8.07 5.38 -6.07
CA LEU A 160 -8.01 6.74 -6.63
C LEU A 160 -9.14 6.97 -7.65
N ASN A 161 -9.29 6.04 -8.58
CA ASN A 161 -10.35 6.03 -9.59
C ASN A 161 -10.61 4.57 -10.02
N THR A 162 -11.47 4.37 -11.02
CA THR A 162 -11.82 3.03 -11.51
C THR A 162 -10.56 2.23 -11.87
N ASN A 163 -10.30 1.18 -11.09
CA ASN A 163 -9.18 0.24 -11.23
C ASN A 163 -7.78 0.81 -10.99
N LYS A 164 -7.64 1.98 -10.35
CA LYS A 164 -6.33 2.48 -9.88
C LYS A 164 -6.31 2.60 -8.38
N HIS A 165 -5.21 2.15 -7.80
CA HIS A 165 -4.95 2.18 -6.37
C HIS A 165 -3.65 2.91 -6.09
N GLN A 166 -3.64 3.68 -5.02
CA GLN A 166 -2.45 4.31 -4.47
C GLN A 166 -2.06 3.61 -3.18
N GLN A 167 -0.79 3.22 -3.10
CA GLN A 167 -0.25 2.77 -1.82
C GLN A 167 -0.01 3.97 -0.90
N VAL A 168 -0.54 3.93 0.31
CA VAL A 168 -0.45 5.00 1.32
C VAL A 168 0.25 4.58 2.60
N ALA A 169 0.51 3.28 2.78
CA ALA A 169 1.26 2.76 3.92
C ALA A 169 1.99 1.47 3.56
N GLY A 170 2.92 1.07 4.42
CA GLY A 170 3.75 -0.12 4.30
C GLY A 170 4.94 0.06 3.37
N PHE A 171 5.66 -1.04 3.13
CA PHE A 171 6.85 -1.05 2.29
C PHE A 171 6.47 -0.86 0.80
N PRO A 172 7.19 -0.03 0.02
CA PRO A 172 6.80 0.28 -1.35
C PRO A 172 6.69 -0.98 -2.21
N ILE A 173 5.52 -1.20 -2.83
CA ILE A 173 5.30 -2.35 -3.72
C ILE A 173 6.26 -2.36 -4.90
N THR A 174 6.72 -1.18 -5.34
CA THR A 174 7.68 -1.04 -6.42
C THR A 174 8.92 -1.88 -6.13
N HIS A 175 9.47 -1.81 -4.92
CA HIS A 175 10.66 -2.56 -4.52
C HIS A 175 10.46 -4.09 -4.64
N LEU A 176 9.27 -4.59 -4.31
CA LEU A 176 8.93 -6.01 -4.44
C LEU A 176 8.77 -6.43 -5.90
N CYS A 177 8.16 -5.59 -6.75
CA CYS A 177 8.05 -5.85 -8.18
C CYS A 177 9.44 -5.99 -8.84
N TRP A 178 10.40 -5.14 -8.48
CA TRP A 178 11.77 -5.24 -8.98
C TRP A 178 12.46 -6.54 -8.57
N GLN A 179 12.23 -7.03 -7.35
CA GLN A 179 12.79 -8.32 -6.90
C GLN A 179 12.20 -9.49 -7.70
N HIS A 180 10.88 -9.50 -7.93
CA HIS A 180 10.23 -10.51 -8.75
C HIS A 180 10.75 -10.52 -10.20
N LEU A 181 10.92 -9.33 -10.80
CA LEU A 181 11.45 -9.22 -12.17
C LEU A 181 12.89 -9.70 -12.28
N LYS A 182 13.75 -9.37 -11.30
CA LYS A 182 15.13 -9.87 -11.24
C LYS A 182 15.15 -11.40 -11.14
N HIS A 183 14.32 -12.00 -10.29
CA HIS A 183 14.27 -13.45 -10.14
C HIS A 183 13.83 -14.16 -11.41
N ILE A 184 12.86 -13.61 -12.16
CA ILE A 184 12.44 -14.16 -13.46
C ILE A 184 13.57 -14.08 -14.49
N SER A 185 14.30 -12.96 -14.53
CA SER A 185 15.42 -12.80 -15.46
C SER A 185 16.61 -13.74 -15.17
N HIS A 186 16.88 -14.05 -13.90
CA HIS A 186 17.93 -15.00 -13.52
C HIS A 186 17.50 -16.46 -13.74
N SER A 187 16.24 -16.80 -13.49
CA SER A 187 15.72 -18.16 -13.72
C SER A 187 15.73 -18.57 -15.20
N ASN A 188 15.57 -17.61 -16.13
CA ASN A 188 15.61 -17.91 -17.57
C ASN A 188 17.03 -18.07 -18.13
N ASN A 189 18.06 -17.53 -17.46
CA ASN A 189 19.45 -17.64 -17.93
C ASN A 189 20.10 -18.99 -17.57
N ASN A 190 19.58 -19.72 -16.58
CA ASN A 190 20.15 -21.01 -16.18
C ASN A 190 19.55 -22.21 -16.93
N ASN A 191 18.45 -22.04 -17.67
CA ASN A 191 17.78 -23.13 -18.39
C ASN A 191 18.34 -23.39 -19.81
N ASN A 192 19.39 -22.69 -20.23
CA ASN A 192 20.00 -22.87 -21.57
C ASN A 192 21.32 -23.66 -21.58
N ASN A 193 21.80 -24.20 -20.44
CA ASN A 193 23.09 -24.90 -20.37
C ASN A 193 23.01 -26.41 -20.02
N HIS A 194 21.88 -27.07 -20.26
CA HIS A 194 21.81 -28.53 -20.09
C HIS A 194 21.06 -29.23 -21.21
N ARG A 195 21.64 -29.21 -22.42
CA ARG A 195 21.45 -30.24 -23.44
C ARG A 195 22.74 -30.44 -24.25
N HIS A 196 23.13 -31.70 -24.38
CA HIS A 196 24.33 -32.27 -25.02
C HIS A 196 25.62 -32.14 -24.20
N SER A 197 26.33 -33.21 -23.83
CA SER A 197 26.63 -34.42 -24.61
C SER A 197 26.84 -35.67 -23.73
N ASP A 198 26.33 -36.80 -24.20
CA ASP A 198 26.70 -38.15 -23.74
C ASP A 198 27.76 -38.76 -24.68
N SER A 199 28.62 -39.62 -24.11
CA SER A 199 29.53 -40.63 -24.72
C SER A 199 30.81 -40.10 -25.43
N GLU A 200 32.03 -40.59 -25.24
CA GLU A 200 32.54 -41.94 -24.88
C GLU A 200 33.85 -41.93 -24.03
N THR A 201 33.94 -42.92 -23.14
CA THR A 201 35.02 -43.82 -22.70
C THR A 201 36.50 -43.69 -23.15
N PHE A 202 37.47 -43.68 -22.20
CA PHE A 202 38.37 -44.82 -21.76
C PHE A 202 39.74 -44.34 -21.16
N HIS A 203 40.00 -44.79 -19.91
CA HIS A 203 41.26 -45.13 -19.19
C HIS A 203 42.43 -44.13 -18.93
N GLY A 204 42.84 -44.06 -17.65
CA GLY A 204 44.23 -44.33 -17.25
C GLY A 204 44.97 -43.35 -16.31
N HIS A 205 45.06 -43.71 -15.02
CA HIS A 205 46.19 -43.54 -14.08
C HIS A 205 46.66 -42.16 -13.53
N SER A 206 46.45 -42.01 -12.21
CA SER A 206 47.46 -41.77 -11.15
C SER A 206 48.28 -40.47 -11.03
N THR A 207 47.93 -39.73 -9.97
CA THR A 207 48.80 -39.31 -8.84
C THR A 207 49.50 -37.92 -8.84
N THR A 208 49.18 -37.17 -7.76
CA THR A 208 50.00 -36.23 -6.96
C THR A 208 50.25 -34.76 -7.35
N HIS A 209 49.88 -33.90 -6.39
CA HIS A 209 50.60 -32.76 -5.79
C HIS A 209 50.55 -31.35 -6.40
N VAL A 210 49.93 -30.44 -5.64
CA VAL A 210 50.42 -29.13 -5.16
C VAL A 210 51.03 -28.15 -6.18
N HIS A 211 50.42 -26.97 -6.36
CA HIS A 211 50.84 -25.70 -5.72
C HIS A 211 50.16 -24.47 -6.35
N LEU A 212 50.05 -23.46 -5.50
CA LEU A 212 49.69 -22.06 -5.65
C LEU A 212 50.48 -21.30 -6.75
N SER A 213 49.83 -20.27 -7.31
CA SER A 213 50.36 -18.93 -7.75
C SER A 213 49.84 -18.55 -9.14
N GLN A 214 49.02 -17.50 -9.27
CA GLN A 214 49.42 -16.09 -9.39
C GLN A 214 50.29 -15.77 -10.62
N ASN A 215 49.62 -15.16 -11.61
CA ASN A 215 49.85 -13.79 -12.09
C ASN A 215 50.39 -13.60 -13.52
N THR A 216 49.79 -12.56 -14.15
CA THR A 216 50.31 -11.64 -15.18
C THR A 216 50.60 -12.17 -16.59
N GLN A 217 49.77 -11.73 -17.58
CA GLN A 217 50.07 -10.72 -18.63
C GLN A 217 50.23 -11.45 -19.99
N GLN A 218 49.78 -11.00 -21.17
CA GLN A 218 49.37 -9.72 -21.71
C GLN A 218 48.61 -9.96 -23.04
N ASN A 219 47.64 -9.09 -23.34
CA ASN A 219 47.29 -8.46 -24.62
C ASN A 219 47.27 -9.25 -25.95
N GLY A 220 46.09 -9.21 -26.60
CA GLY A 220 45.88 -9.56 -28.02
C GLY A 220 44.53 -9.05 -28.58
N VAL A 221 44.39 -7.73 -28.70
CA VAL A 221 43.84 -6.97 -29.86
C VAL A 221 42.56 -7.47 -30.60
N LEU A 222 41.55 -6.58 -30.60
CA LEU A 222 40.38 -6.40 -31.51
C LEU A 222 39.13 -7.29 -31.36
N SER A 223 38.00 -6.69 -30.91
CA SER A 223 36.98 -6.20 -31.86
C SER A 223 35.87 -5.40 -31.17
N ARG A 224 35.46 -4.32 -31.85
CA ARG A 224 34.37 -3.41 -31.47
C ARG A 224 33.02 -4.13 -31.47
N LYS A 225 32.21 -3.90 -30.44
CA LYS A 225 30.77 -3.58 -30.60
C LYS A 225 30.24 -2.92 -29.32
N ARG A 226 30.21 -1.59 -29.35
CA ARG A 226 29.36 -0.76 -28.48
C ARG A 226 27.90 -1.05 -28.85
N LEU A 227 27.10 -1.58 -27.91
CA LEU A 227 25.65 -1.40 -27.98
C LEU A 227 25.22 -0.55 -26.78
N ARG A 228 25.13 0.76 -27.03
CA ARG A 228 24.39 1.68 -26.18
C ARG A 228 22.90 1.36 -26.34
N SER A 229 22.24 0.86 -25.29
CA SER A 229 20.78 0.73 -25.29
C SER A 229 20.14 2.11 -25.14
N HIS A 230 19.61 2.60 -26.26
CA HIS A 230 18.76 3.77 -26.36
C HIS A 230 17.36 3.47 -25.82
N ALA A 231 17.09 3.73 -24.53
CA ALA A 231 15.72 3.85 -24.01
C ALA A 231 15.69 4.51 -22.63
N CYS A 232 15.91 5.84 -22.55
CA CYS A 232 15.33 6.75 -21.53
C CYS A 232 15.92 8.17 -21.68
N ARG A 233 15.80 8.79 -22.87
CA ARG A 233 16.05 10.22 -23.02
C ARG A 233 14.96 10.83 -23.91
N ARG A 234 14.32 11.89 -23.39
CA ARG A 234 13.10 12.62 -23.81
C ARG A 234 11.85 12.06 -23.07
N LYS A 235 11.22 12.77 -22.12
CA LYS A 235 10.82 14.18 -22.12
C LYS A 235 10.96 14.83 -20.74
N ARG A 236 11.93 15.74 -20.60
CA ARG A 236 11.84 16.92 -19.73
C ARG A 236 12.06 18.13 -20.64
N LYS A 237 11.03 18.99 -20.76
CA LYS A 237 11.05 20.46 -20.96
C LYS A 237 9.96 20.97 -21.92
N ARG A 238 8.96 21.59 -21.31
CA ARG A 238 8.26 22.86 -21.64
C ARG A 238 7.15 22.94 -20.57
N SER A 239 7.28 23.60 -19.42
CA SER A 239 7.47 25.02 -19.09
C SER A 239 6.43 25.98 -19.70
N LYS A 240 5.65 26.58 -18.77
CA LYS A 240 5.00 27.90 -18.75
C LYS A 240 3.47 27.97 -19.00
N LEU A 241 2.86 28.83 -18.17
CA LEU A 241 1.44 29.17 -17.94
C LEU A 241 0.65 28.10 -17.14
N SER A 242 0.01 28.37 -16.01
CA SER A 242 -0.55 29.61 -15.45
C SER A 242 -0.42 29.65 -13.93
N SER A 243 0.08 30.78 -13.44
CA SER A 243 -0.16 31.30 -12.08
C SER A 243 -1.62 31.78 -11.97
N HIS A 244 -2.11 32.04 -10.75
CA HIS A 244 -3.51 32.25 -10.33
C HIS A 244 -4.30 30.94 -10.23
N TYR A 245 -4.75 30.49 -9.05
CA TYR A 245 -5.62 31.21 -8.12
C TYR A 245 -5.16 31.15 -6.67
N ILE A 246 -4.97 32.34 -6.10
CA ILE A 246 -5.01 32.63 -4.68
C ILE A 246 -6.48 32.71 -4.26
N CYS A 247 -6.79 32.15 -3.08
CA CYS A 247 -8.01 32.43 -2.32
C CYS A 247 -8.27 33.94 -2.22
N ALA A 248 -9.46 34.37 -2.64
CA ALA A 248 -10.07 35.60 -2.13
C ALA A 248 -11.34 35.22 -1.38
N THR A 249 -11.18 34.96 -0.08
CA THR A 249 -12.21 35.23 0.91
C THR A 249 -12.52 36.72 0.86
N LYS A 250 -13.72 37.10 0.41
CA LYS A 250 -14.29 38.40 0.76
C LYS A 250 -15.21 38.19 1.95
N THR A 251 -14.69 38.59 3.10
CA THR A 251 -15.41 39.13 4.23
C THR A 251 -16.32 40.27 3.76
N SER A 252 -17.58 40.23 4.19
CA SER A 252 -18.38 41.44 4.42
C SER A 252 -19.29 41.18 5.61
N LEU A 253 -18.86 41.67 6.78
CA LEU A 253 -19.76 42.22 7.78
C LEU A 253 -20.59 43.34 7.12
N PRO A 254 -21.79 43.60 7.65
CA PRO A 254 -21.89 44.87 8.37
C PRO A 254 -22.49 44.71 9.77
N ASP A 255 -21.85 45.38 10.72
CA ASP A 255 -22.50 45.95 11.88
C ASP A 255 -23.72 46.78 11.45
N LYS A 256 -24.84 46.65 12.15
CA LYS A 256 -25.44 47.79 12.84
C LYS A 256 -26.54 47.39 13.81
N VAL A 257 -26.34 47.93 15.01
CA VAL A 257 -27.20 48.05 16.18
C VAL A 257 -28.48 48.82 15.83
N ALA A 258 -29.62 48.36 16.35
CA ALA A 258 -30.69 49.22 16.86
C ALA A 258 -31.60 48.40 17.79
N GLU A 259 -31.65 48.82 19.06
CA GLU A 259 -32.72 48.55 20.00
C GLU A 259 -34.10 48.93 19.44
N VAL A 260 -35.17 48.39 20.04
CA VAL A 260 -36.25 49.15 20.70
C VAL A 260 -37.61 48.40 20.62
N ASN A 261 -38.12 48.14 21.83
CA ASN A 261 -39.51 48.01 22.29
C ASN A 261 -40.38 46.79 21.97
N GLY A 262 -41.00 46.31 23.05
CA GLY A 262 -42.12 45.38 23.04
C GLY A 262 -43.47 46.04 22.81
N GLY A 263 -44.47 45.18 22.83
CA GLY A 263 -45.88 45.48 22.66
C GLY A 263 -46.61 44.19 22.30
N ASP A 264 -47.57 43.85 23.15
CA ASP A 264 -48.56 42.77 23.11
C ASP A 264 -48.17 41.38 23.67
#